data_AF-A0A2T2WTD6-F1
#
_entry.id   AF-A0A2T2WTD6-F1
#
_cell.length_a   1.000
_cell.length_b   1.000
_cell.length_c   1.000
_cell.angle_alpha   90.00
_cell.angle_beta   90.00
_cell.angle_gamma   90.00
#
_symmetry.space_group_name_H-M   'P 1'
#
loop_
_entity.id
_entity.type
_entity.pdbx_description
1 polymer ?
#
loop_
_entity_poly.entity_id
_entity_poly.type
_entity_poly.pdbx_seq_one_letter_code
_entity_poly.pdbx_strand_id
1 'polypeptide(L)'
;MTSHIITSASSAEPSRLKISRTADRQSILAVLDAQGWTPRQAAVRPYPFHPALHHAAFIRAWTELHAAADRARSGRSPRRIPRLRIYGNTVFIHTMNTHITAATQLSRTPQKTSNHITRALYYTGSSVPTLLQWLYAGATIYYQPARDRLEHCL
;
A
#
# COMPACT_ATOMS: atom_id res chain seq x y z
N MET A 1 -8.33 18.70 28.24
CA MET A 1 -7.02 19.02 27.63
C MET A 1 -6.20 17.75 27.64
N THR A 2 -6.17 17.02 26.52
CA THR A 2 -5.53 15.70 26.45
C THR A 2 -4.20 15.85 25.73
N SER A 3 -3.11 16.01 26.48
CA SER A 3 -1.76 16.08 25.92
C SER A 3 -1.37 14.75 25.30
N HIS A 4 -1.13 14.75 24.00
CA HIS A 4 -0.51 13.63 23.29
C HIS A 4 1.01 13.81 23.36
N ILE A 5 1.69 12.95 24.13
CA ILE A 5 3.15 12.88 24.08
C ILE A 5 3.53 12.12 22.80
N ILE A 6 3.87 12.87 21.76
CA ILE A 6 4.53 12.34 20.56
C ILE A 6 6.03 12.42 20.84
N THR A 7 6.65 11.31 21.24
CA THR A 7 8.10 11.25 21.36
C THR A 7 8.69 11.04 19.96
N SER A 8 9.17 12.10 19.33
CA SER A 8 9.98 12.01 18.11
C SER A 8 11.40 11.58 18.48
N ALA A 9 11.78 10.35 18.12
CA ALA A 9 13.16 9.88 18.21
C ALA A 9 13.96 10.36 16.98
N SER A 10 15.26 10.52 17.16
CA SER A 10 16.22 11.12 16.22
C SER A 10 16.31 10.40 14.87
N SER A 11 16.90 11.09 13.89
CA SER A 11 16.93 10.80 12.44
C SER A 11 17.62 9.50 11.98
N ALA A 12 17.95 8.57 12.88
CA ALA A 12 18.54 7.27 12.52
C ALA A 12 17.61 6.06 12.78
N GLU A 13 16.60 6.22 13.63
CA GLU A 13 15.67 5.14 13.97
C GLU A 13 14.30 5.39 13.32
N PRO A 14 13.66 4.38 12.68
CA PRO A 14 12.33 4.56 12.13
C PRO A 14 11.37 4.93 13.26
N SER A 15 10.74 6.11 13.14
CA SER A 15 9.76 6.57 14.12
C SER A 15 8.66 5.51 14.29
N ARG A 16 8.50 5.01 15.51
CA ARG A 16 7.55 3.94 15.83
C ARG A 16 6.43 4.48 16.69
N LEU A 17 5.20 4.43 16.16
CA LEU A 17 4.01 4.62 16.98
C LEU A 17 3.76 3.36 17.83
N LYS A 18 3.71 3.53 19.15
CA LYS A 18 3.34 2.47 20.10
C LYS A 18 2.10 2.88 20.87
N ILE A 19 1.02 2.10 20.72
CA ILE A 19 -0.21 2.24 21.51
C ILE A 19 -0.07 1.33 22.74
N SER A 20 0.18 1.93 23.90
CA SER A 20 0.46 1.18 25.14
C SER A 20 -0.75 1.02 26.05
N ARG A 21 -1.72 1.93 25.99
CA ARG A 21 -2.90 1.89 26.87
C ARG A 21 -3.88 0.82 26.40
N THR A 22 -4.33 -0.02 27.32
CA THR A 22 -5.27 -1.11 27.02
C THR A 22 -6.58 -0.60 26.41
N ALA A 23 -7.14 0.48 26.93
CA ALA A 23 -8.39 1.07 26.44
C ALA A 23 -8.26 1.58 24.98
N ASP A 24 -7.18 2.29 24.65
CA ASP A 24 -6.92 2.74 23.28
C ASP A 24 -6.75 1.55 22.34
N ARG A 25 -5.98 0.53 22.77
CA ARG A 25 -5.78 -0.68 21.98
C ARG A 25 -7.10 -1.39 21.71
N GLN A 26 -7.95 -1.56 22.72
CA GLN A 26 -9.27 -2.18 22.57
C GLN A 26 -10.16 -1.38 21.61
N SER A 27 -10.15 -0.05 21.74
CA SER A 27 -10.93 0.83 20.85
C SER A 27 -10.48 0.69 19.39
N ILE A 28 -9.17 0.65 19.16
CA ILE A 28 -8.60 0.48 17.82
C ILE A 28 -8.91 -0.92 17.27
N LEU A 29 -8.76 -1.97 18.08
CA LEU A 29 -9.10 -3.33 17.66
C LEU A 29 -10.58 -3.44 17.28
N ALA A 30 -11.49 -2.83 18.06
CA ALA A 30 -12.91 -2.82 17.72
C ALA A 30 -13.20 -2.15 16.37
N VAL A 31 -12.52 -1.04 16.05
CA VAL A 31 -12.64 -0.38 14.73
C VAL A 31 -12.10 -1.26 13.62
N LEU A 32 -10.96 -1.91 13.83
CA LEU A 32 -10.34 -2.81 12.84
C LEU A 32 -11.22 -4.04 12.58
N ASP A 33 -11.74 -4.66 13.64
CA ASP A 33 -12.61 -5.82 13.56
C ASP A 33 -13.92 -5.49 12.83
N ALA A 34 -14.51 -4.33 13.12
CA ALA A 34 -15.70 -3.84 12.41
C ALA A 34 -15.48 -3.61 10.90
N GLN A 35 -14.23 -3.39 10.48
CA GLN A 35 -13.86 -3.24 9.07
C GLN A 35 -13.42 -4.58 8.42
N GLY A 36 -13.56 -5.70 9.14
CA GLY A 36 -13.13 -7.02 8.66
C GLY A 36 -11.61 -7.16 8.57
N TRP A 37 -10.86 -6.38 9.35
CA TRP A 37 -9.41 -6.46 9.35
C TRP A 37 -8.94 -7.73 10.06
N THR A 38 -8.07 -8.50 9.40
CA THR A 38 -7.46 -9.68 10.02
C THR A 38 -6.00 -9.42 10.39
N PRO A 39 -5.46 -10.12 11.42
CA PRO A 39 -4.04 -10.04 11.78
C PRO A 39 -3.10 -10.32 10.59
N ARG A 40 -1.91 -9.71 10.64
CA ARG A 40 -0.90 -9.79 9.56
C ARG A 40 -0.48 -11.23 9.22
N GLN A 41 -0.46 -12.14 10.19
CA GLN A 41 0.05 -13.51 10.04
C GLN A 41 -1.01 -14.53 9.60
N ALA A 42 -2.21 -14.11 9.21
CA ALA A 42 -3.19 -15.04 8.66
C ALA A 42 -2.69 -15.67 7.34
N ALA A 43 -2.87 -16.98 7.18
CA ALA A 43 -2.48 -17.73 5.97
C ALA A 43 -3.19 -17.18 4.71
N VAL A 44 -4.44 -16.75 4.89
CA VAL A 44 -5.21 -15.97 3.93
C VAL A 44 -5.67 -14.70 4.64
N ARG A 45 -5.45 -13.55 4.00
CA ARG A 45 -5.91 -12.27 4.53
C ARG A 45 -6.85 -11.63 3.51
N PRO A 46 -8.15 -11.49 3.81
CA PRO A 46 -9.08 -10.87 2.87
C PRO A 46 -8.75 -9.38 2.69
N TYR A 47 -9.17 -8.84 1.55
CA TYR A 47 -9.27 -7.39 1.41
C TYR A 47 -10.40 -6.90 2.32
N PRO A 48 -10.23 -5.77 3.04
CA PRO A 48 -11.25 -5.29 3.97
C PRO A 48 -12.56 -5.02 3.23
N PHE A 49 -13.67 -5.47 3.79
CA PHE A 49 -14.99 -5.30 3.21
C PHE A 49 -15.85 -4.51 4.19
N HIS A 50 -16.02 -3.23 3.91
CA HIS A 50 -16.91 -2.35 4.67
C HIS A 50 -17.59 -1.39 3.69
N PRO A 51 -18.91 -1.15 3.79
CA PRO A 51 -19.64 -0.28 2.85
C PRO A 51 -19.07 1.14 2.75
N ALA A 52 -18.55 1.67 3.85
CA ALA A 52 -17.93 3.00 3.90
C ALA A 52 -16.42 3.01 3.57
N LEU A 53 -15.86 1.89 3.08
CA LEU A 53 -14.43 1.83 2.78
C LEU A 53 -14.10 2.66 1.52
N HIS A 54 -13.29 3.69 1.69
CA HIS A 54 -12.71 4.41 0.56
C HIS A 54 -11.57 3.60 -0.07
N HIS A 55 -11.89 2.78 -1.08
CA HIS A 55 -10.93 1.88 -1.73
C HIS A 55 -9.65 2.56 -2.20
N ALA A 56 -9.73 3.74 -2.82
CA ALA A 56 -8.55 4.48 -3.27
C ALA A 56 -7.63 4.89 -2.09
N ALA A 57 -8.22 5.39 -0.99
CA ALA A 57 -7.46 5.76 0.20
C ALA A 57 -6.82 4.55 0.87
N PHE A 58 -7.54 3.43 0.92
CA PHE A 58 -7.01 2.17 1.45
C PHE A 58 -5.86 1.63 0.59
N ILE A 59 -6.05 1.56 -0.73
CA ILE A 59 -5.02 1.06 -1.66
C ILE A 59 -3.80 1.97 -1.66
N ARG A 60 -3.99 3.30 -1.53
CA ARG A 60 -2.90 4.25 -1.34
C ARG A 60 -2.09 3.90 -0.09
N ALA A 61 -2.74 3.82 1.07
CA ALA A 61 -2.07 3.49 2.33
C ALA A 61 -1.34 2.13 2.24
N TRP A 62 -1.95 1.14 1.59
CA TRP A 62 -1.32 -0.14 1.35
C TRP A 62 -0.08 -0.04 0.44
N THR A 63 -0.16 0.74 -0.63
CA THR A 63 0.94 0.99 -1.58
C THR A 63 2.11 1.68 -0.87
N GLU A 64 1.83 2.61 0.04
CA GLU A 64 2.85 3.26 0.86
C GLU A 64 3.56 2.32 1.84
N LEU A 65 2.95 1.20 2.22
CA LEU A 65 3.57 0.26 3.16
C LEU A 65 4.16 -0.98 2.47
N HIS A 66 3.57 -1.38 1.35
CA HIS A 66 3.77 -2.70 0.76
C HIS A 66 4.04 -2.64 -0.74
N ALA A 67 4.56 -1.53 -1.25
CA ALA A 67 5.03 -1.45 -2.63
C ALA A 67 6.52 -1.18 -2.75
N ALA A 68 7.11 -1.71 -3.82
CA ALA A 68 8.43 -1.31 -4.30
C ALA A 68 8.24 -0.48 -5.58
N ALA A 69 8.97 0.64 -5.66
CA ALA A 69 8.96 1.53 -6.80
C ALA A 69 10.40 1.84 -7.21
N ASP A 70 10.70 1.71 -8.50
CA ASP A 70 12.04 1.93 -9.04
C ASP A 70 12.01 2.20 -10.55
N ARG A 71 13.13 2.69 -11.10
CA ARG A 71 13.32 2.79 -12.55
C ARG A 71 14.28 1.71 -13.02
N ALA A 72 13.86 0.90 -13.98
CA ALA A 72 14.70 -0.16 -14.53
C ALA A 72 14.62 -0.24 -16.04
N ARG A 73 15.64 -0.86 -16.63
CA ARG A 73 15.63 -1.19 -18.05
C ARG A 73 14.59 -2.26 -18.32
N SER A 74 13.89 -2.12 -19.45
CA SER A 74 13.02 -3.15 -19.98
C SER A 74 13.71 -3.78 -21.20
N GLY A 75 14.02 -5.07 -21.11
CA GLY A 75 14.72 -5.80 -22.16
C GLY A 75 16.04 -5.14 -22.56
N ARG A 76 16.26 -4.97 -23.86
CA ARG A 76 17.47 -4.37 -24.45
C ARG A 76 17.45 -2.84 -24.51
N SER A 77 16.36 -2.20 -24.06
CA SER A 77 16.27 -0.74 -24.13
C SER A 77 17.28 -0.08 -23.18
N PRO A 78 18.06 0.91 -23.66
CA PRO A 78 18.93 1.68 -22.77
C PRO A 78 18.12 2.56 -21.80
N ARG A 79 16.86 2.87 -22.14
CA ARG A 79 15.97 3.73 -21.34
C ARG A 79 15.46 3.00 -20.12
N ARG A 80 15.61 3.63 -18.95
CA ARG A 80 14.97 3.18 -17.71
C ARG A 80 13.51 3.65 -17.68
N ILE A 81 12.60 2.71 -17.47
CA ILE A 81 11.16 2.98 -17.31
C ILE A 81 10.77 2.85 -15.84
N PRO A 82 9.77 3.61 -15.37
CA PRO A 82 9.23 3.45 -14.04
C PRO A 82 8.59 2.06 -13.88
N ARG A 83 8.72 1.50 -12.69
CA ARG A 83 8.10 0.24 -12.27
C ARG A 83 7.54 0.41 -10.88
N LEU A 84 6.33 -0.11 -10.68
CA LEU A 84 5.66 -0.17 -9.39
C LEU A 84 5.16 -1.60 -9.17
N ARG A 85 5.52 -2.17 -8.02
CA ARG A 85 5.13 -3.52 -7.61
C ARG A 85 4.41 -3.43 -6.28
N ILE A 86 3.12 -3.74 -6.26
CA ILE A 86 2.29 -3.71 -5.05
C ILE A 86 2.12 -5.16 -4.55
N TYR A 87 2.53 -5.44 -3.32
CA TYR A 87 2.58 -6.79 -2.74
C TYR A 87 1.40 -7.08 -1.81
N GLY A 88 0.97 -8.34 -1.77
CA GLY A 88 -0.04 -8.83 -0.83
C GLY A 88 -0.23 -10.34 -0.98
N ASN A 89 -1.15 -10.95 -0.22
CA ASN A 89 -1.49 -12.36 -0.45
C ASN A 89 -2.41 -12.51 -1.68
N THR A 90 -2.59 -13.75 -2.15
CA THR A 90 -3.35 -14.06 -3.37
C THR A 90 -4.77 -13.49 -3.39
N VAL A 91 -5.55 -13.66 -2.31
CA VAL A 91 -6.95 -13.21 -2.25
C VAL A 91 -7.02 -11.68 -2.25
N PHE A 92 -6.23 -11.07 -1.36
CA PHE A 92 -6.15 -9.62 -1.21
C PHE A 92 -5.78 -8.92 -2.52
N ILE A 93 -4.76 -9.43 -3.22
CA ILE A 93 -4.25 -8.84 -4.46
C ILE A 93 -5.26 -8.94 -5.60
N HIS A 94 -6.04 -10.03 -5.67
CA HIS A 94 -7.11 -10.13 -6.68
C HIS A 94 -8.20 -9.09 -6.46
N THR A 95 -8.71 -8.96 -5.23
CA THR A 95 -9.74 -7.96 -4.92
C THR A 95 -9.23 -6.54 -5.15
N MET A 96 -8.00 -6.24 -4.72
CA MET A 96 -7.36 -4.96 -5.01
C MET A 96 -7.28 -4.67 -6.51
N ASN A 97 -6.88 -5.66 -7.32
CA ASN A 97 -6.80 -5.51 -8.78
C ASN A 97 -8.17 -5.22 -9.40
N THR A 98 -9.26 -5.82 -8.90
CA THR A 98 -10.62 -5.50 -9.35
C THR A 98 -10.96 -4.02 -9.14
N HIS A 99 -10.68 -3.47 -7.95
CA HIS A 99 -10.94 -2.06 -7.68
C HIS A 99 -10.05 -1.13 -8.52
N ILE A 100 -8.77 -1.47 -8.68
CA ILE A 100 -7.85 -0.69 -9.54
C ILE A 100 -8.33 -0.72 -11.00
N THR A 101 -8.70 -1.90 -11.51
CA THR A 101 -9.15 -2.07 -12.89
C THR A 101 -10.43 -1.28 -13.14
N ALA A 102 -11.40 -1.34 -12.23
CA ALA A 102 -12.64 -0.58 -12.34
C ALA A 102 -12.41 0.94 -12.41
N ALA A 103 -11.42 1.45 -11.68
CA ALA A 103 -11.15 2.88 -11.60
C ALA A 103 -10.19 3.42 -12.68
N THR A 104 -9.26 2.59 -13.17
CA THR A 104 -8.14 3.04 -14.02
C THR A 104 -8.07 2.32 -15.36
N GLN A 105 -8.88 1.28 -15.58
CA GLN A 105 -8.78 0.35 -16.71
C GLN A 105 -7.44 -0.41 -16.79
N LEU A 106 -6.60 -0.32 -15.76
CA LEU A 106 -5.32 -1.03 -15.69
C LEU A 106 -5.51 -2.41 -15.06
N SER A 107 -5.84 -3.40 -15.88
CA SER A 107 -5.89 -4.80 -15.44
C SER A 107 -4.50 -5.44 -15.41
N ARG A 108 -4.17 -6.11 -14.31
CA ARG A 108 -2.93 -6.88 -14.17
C ARG A 108 -3.20 -8.30 -13.67
N THR A 109 -2.49 -9.27 -14.23
CA THR A 109 -2.46 -10.63 -13.68
C THR A 109 -1.50 -10.67 -12.48
N PRO A 110 -1.97 -11.09 -11.28
CA PRO A 110 -1.09 -11.21 -10.11
C PRO A 110 0.07 -12.19 -10.33
N GLN A 111 1.30 -11.71 -10.14
CA GLN A 111 2.51 -12.51 -10.34
C GLN A 111 2.95 -13.16 -9.03
N LYS A 112 3.48 -14.40 -9.09
CA LYS A 112 4.07 -15.09 -7.94
C LYS A 112 5.39 -14.42 -7.55
N THR A 113 5.65 -14.25 -6.26
CA THR A 113 6.99 -13.95 -5.76
C THR A 113 7.72 -15.24 -5.39
N SER A 114 8.98 -15.13 -4.98
CA SER A 114 9.84 -16.26 -4.58
C SER A 114 9.30 -17.07 -3.40
N ASN A 115 8.46 -16.49 -2.54
CA ASN A 115 7.91 -17.19 -1.37
C ASN A 115 6.56 -17.89 -1.62
N HIS A 116 6.03 -17.84 -2.85
CA HIS A 116 4.76 -18.45 -3.31
C HIS A 116 3.46 -18.00 -2.60
N ILE A 117 3.56 -17.43 -1.40
CA ILE A 117 2.47 -16.90 -0.58
C ILE A 117 2.11 -15.48 -1.03
N THR A 118 3.14 -14.67 -1.30
CA THR A 118 2.99 -13.29 -1.73
C THR A 118 2.79 -13.23 -3.24
N ARG A 119 1.85 -12.41 -3.67
CA ARG A 119 1.61 -12.02 -5.04
C ARG A 119 1.90 -10.54 -5.20
N ALA A 120 2.16 -10.12 -6.43
CA ALA A 120 2.28 -8.70 -6.74
C ALA A 120 1.56 -8.30 -8.03
N LEU A 121 1.04 -7.07 -8.04
CA LEU A 121 0.61 -6.37 -9.23
C LEU A 121 1.78 -5.56 -9.77
N TYR A 122 2.10 -5.78 -11.05
CA TYR A 122 3.24 -5.16 -11.71
C TYR A 122 2.75 -4.09 -12.69
N TYR A 123 3.11 -2.83 -12.43
CA TYR A 123 2.88 -1.70 -13.31
C TYR A 123 4.23 -1.21 -13.83
N THR A 124 4.28 -0.90 -15.12
CA THR A 124 5.50 -0.43 -15.79
C THR A 124 5.16 0.66 -16.81
N GLY A 125 6.14 1.51 -17.12
CA GLY A 125 5.99 2.54 -18.15
C GLY A 125 4.84 3.48 -17.86
N SER A 126 4.01 3.77 -18.86
CA SER A 126 2.88 4.71 -18.78
C SER A 126 1.82 4.32 -17.75
N SER A 127 1.71 3.05 -17.37
CA SER A 127 0.72 2.63 -16.37
C SER A 127 1.04 3.07 -14.95
N VAL A 128 2.31 3.39 -14.65
CA VAL A 128 2.72 3.85 -13.32
C VAL A 128 2.16 5.25 -13.02
N PRO A 129 2.39 6.30 -13.83
CA PRO A 129 1.84 7.62 -13.55
C PRO A 129 0.31 7.63 -13.55
N THR A 130 -0.36 6.87 -14.42
CA THR A 130 -1.84 6.74 -14.39
C THR A 130 -2.33 6.20 -13.05
N LEU A 131 -1.71 5.14 -12.53
CA LEU A 131 -2.08 4.57 -11.24
C LEU A 131 -1.80 5.54 -10.09
N LEU A 132 -0.63 6.19 -10.09
CA LEU A 132 -0.26 7.14 -9.05
C LEU A 132 -1.16 8.38 -9.06
N GLN A 133 -1.54 8.89 -10.23
CA GLN A 133 -2.48 9.99 -10.35
C GLN A 133 -3.82 9.64 -9.70
N TRP A 134 -4.35 8.43 -9.94
CA TRP A 134 -5.59 8.01 -9.29
C TRP A 134 -5.44 7.84 -7.76
N LEU A 135 -4.34 7.25 -7.29
CA LEU A 135 -4.10 7.07 -5.84
C LEU A 135 -3.95 8.39 -5.08
N TYR A 136 -3.33 9.38 -5.72
CA TYR A 136 -2.88 10.62 -5.11
C TYR A 136 -3.60 11.87 -5.61
N ALA A 137 -4.70 11.75 -6.37
CA ALA A 137 -5.49 12.88 -6.84
C ALA A 137 -5.95 13.76 -5.66
N GLY A 138 -5.21 14.86 -5.41
CA GLY A 138 -5.43 15.77 -4.28
C GLY A 138 -4.95 15.25 -2.91
N ALA A 139 -4.24 14.12 -2.84
CA ALA A 139 -3.77 13.55 -1.57
C ALA A 139 -2.27 13.72 -1.37
N THR A 140 -1.88 14.09 -0.15
CA THR A 140 -0.46 14.19 0.25
C THR A 140 0.11 12.81 0.58
N ILE A 141 1.35 12.55 0.15
CA ILE A 141 2.11 11.38 0.60
C ILE A 141 2.68 11.68 1.99
N TYR A 142 2.17 11.01 3.02
CA TYR A 142 2.59 11.25 4.41
C TYR A 142 3.80 10.42 4.82
N TYR A 143 3.99 9.23 4.24
CA TYR A 143 5.13 8.39 4.56
C TYR A 143 6.35 8.78 3.71
N GLN A 144 7.32 9.48 4.31
CA GLN A 144 8.48 10.02 3.59
C GLN A 144 9.24 8.98 2.74
N PRO A 145 9.55 7.77 3.23
CA PRO A 145 10.18 6.74 2.40
C PRO A 145 9.32 6.27 1.22
N ALA A 146 7.99 6.42 1.28
CA ALA A 146 7.13 6.21 0.11
C ALA A 146 7.19 7.38 -0.86
N ARG A 147 7.21 8.61 -0.35
CA ARG A 147 7.37 9.80 -1.18
C ARG A 147 8.64 9.70 -2.01
N ASP A 148 9.78 9.48 -1.35
CA ASP A 148 11.09 9.43 -2.00
C ASP A 148 11.07 8.41 -3.14
N ARG A 149 10.62 7.17 -2.90
CA ARG A 149 10.62 6.13 -3.95
C ARG A 149 9.58 6.34 -5.06
N LEU A 150 8.43 6.94 -4.75
CA LEU A 150 7.35 7.14 -5.72
C LEU A 150 7.61 8.35 -6.63
N GLU A 151 8.19 9.43 -6.10
CA GLU A 151 8.59 10.61 -6.87
C GLU A 151 9.62 10.26 -7.95
N HIS A 152 10.52 9.31 -7.69
CA HIS A 152 11.46 8.82 -8.71
C HIS A 152 10.78 8.10 -9.88
N CYS A 153 9.52 7.71 -9.74
CA CYS A 153 8.73 7.01 -10.75
C CYS A 153 7.73 7.90 -11.50
N LEU A 154 7.54 9.15 -11.06
CA LEU A 154 6.86 10.20 -11.80
C LEU A 154 7.80 10.78 -12.87
#